data_AF-A0A975DFT7-F1
#
_entry.id   AF-A0A975DFT7-F1
#
_cell.length_a   1.000
_cell.length_b   1.000
_cell.length_c   1.000
_cell.angle_alpha   90.00
_cell.angle_beta   90.00
_cell.angle_gamma   90.00
#
_symmetry.space_group_name_H-M   'P 1'
#
loop_
_entity.id
_entity.type
_entity.pdbx_description
1 polymer ?
#
loop_
_entity_poly.entity_id
_entity_poly.type
_entity_poly.pdbx_seq_one_letter_code
_entity_poly.pdbx_strand_id
1 'polypeptide(L)'
;MFNYAHIENNKVIGIYSFDTEVQSDEYVLIDDTRPNLHDTYDHTTGLFAKEQAAVLEKPQIQVVSLGQIAISDEANTGLVEKGLGDITWLPINLPFSMKTTAEGLPDGRLMLMVERVVDGSKAVDDIRLLADIKEGQVTMKGVFKVSGNYLLRASRVNEGLERIGAPFRLDFKTVEFDAYEQVELEKG
;
A
#
# COMPACT_ATOMS: atom_id res chain seq x y z
N MET A 1 13.71 -24.48 -48.31
CA MET A 1 13.91 -23.36 -47.37
C MET A 1 14.10 -23.96 -46.00
N PHE A 2 15.25 -23.74 -45.41
CA PHE A 2 15.69 -24.32 -44.15
C PHE A 2 15.70 -23.21 -43.09
N ASN A 3 15.06 -23.44 -41.95
CA ASN A 3 15.00 -22.47 -40.87
C ASN A 3 16.07 -22.83 -39.84
N TYR A 4 16.80 -21.84 -39.36
CA TYR A 4 17.88 -22.03 -38.40
C TYR A 4 17.74 -21.06 -37.23
N ALA A 5 18.08 -21.54 -36.05
CA ALA A 5 18.32 -20.72 -34.87
C ALA A 5 19.82 -20.39 -34.81
N HIS A 6 20.15 -19.11 -34.77
CA HIS A 6 21.51 -18.66 -34.51
C HIS A 6 21.74 -18.65 -33.01
N ILE A 7 22.72 -19.42 -32.55
CA ILE A 7 23.04 -19.65 -31.15
C ILE A 7 24.36 -18.96 -30.79
N GLU A 8 24.32 -18.12 -29.76
CA GLU A 8 25.52 -17.54 -29.14
C GLU A 8 25.42 -17.75 -27.63
N ASN A 9 26.47 -18.29 -27.00
CA ASN A 9 26.48 -18.60 -25.56
C ASN A 9 25.26 -19.44 -25.10
N ASN A 10 24.92 -20.48 -25.86
CA ASN A 10 23.75 -21.34 -25.65
C ASN A 10 22.40 -20.60 -25.72
N LYS A 11 22.34 -19.39 -26.30
CA LYS A 11 21.11 -18.60 -26.42
C LYS A 11 20.74 -18.35 -27.87
N VAL A 12 19.46 -18.44 -28.19
CA VAL A 12 18.93 -18.08 -29.50
C VAL A 12 18.98 -16.55 -29.65
N ILE A 13 19.85 -16.06 -30.52
CA ILE A 13 20.00 -14.63 -30.80
C ILE A 13 19.37 -14.20 -32.12
N GLY A 14 18.96 -15.16 -32.96
CA GLY A 14 18.29 -14.89 -34.22
C GLY A 14 17.64 -16.14 -34.81
N ILE A 15 16.66 -15.93 -35.69
CA ILE A 15 16.01 -16.98 -36.47
C ILE A 15 16.08 -16.56 -37.93
N TYR A 16 16.67 -17.42 -38.76
CA TYR A 16 16.97 -17.12 -40.16
C TYR A 16 16.47 -18.24 -41.07
N SER A 17 16.16 -17.88 -42.32
CA SER A 17 15.78 -18.84 -43.35
C SER A 17 16.80 -18.79 -44.48
N PHE A 18 17.30 -19.96 -44.90
CA PHE A 18 18.25 -20.09 -45.99
C PHE A 18 17.67 -20.98 -47.10
N ASP A 19 18.08 -20.72 -48.34
CA ASP A 19 17.66 -21.52 -49.51
C ASP A 19 18.44 -22.84 -49.63
N THR A 20 19.60 -22.91 -48.99
CA THR A 20 20.48 -24.10 -48.92
C THR A 20 20.79 -24.46 -47.48
N GLU A 21 21.21 -25.71 -47.27
CA GLU A 21 21.66 -26.19 -45.96
C GLU A 21 22.96 -25.48 -45.54
N VAL A 22 23.03 -25.05 -44.28
CA VAL A 22 24.19 -24.41 -43.66
C VAL A 22 24.81 -25.39 -42.69
N GLN A 23 26.12 -25.65 -42.83
CA GLN A 23 26.90 -26.41 -41.84
C GLN A 23 27.72 -25.43 -40.99
N SER A 24 27.20 -25.10 -39.81
CA SER A 24 27.87 -24.25 -38.83
C SER A 24 27.43 -24.64 -37.42
N ASP A 25 28.37 -24.62 -36.47
CA ASP A 25 28.10 -24.89 -35.05
C ASP A 25 27.22 -23.78 -34.40
N GLU A 26 27.17 -22.60 -35.03
CA GLU A 26 26.37 -21.46 -34.58
C GLU A 26 24.93 -21.49 -35.10
N TYR A 27 24.63 -22.32 -36.11
CA TYR A 27 23.30 -22.39 -36.73
C TYR A 27 22.70 -23.79 -36.55
N VAL A 28 21.67 -23.87 -35.72
CA VAL A 28 20.96 -25.12 -35.44
C VAL A 28 19.71 -25.20 -36.31
N LEU A 29 19.57 -26.28 -37.09
CA LEU A 29 18.40 -26.50 -37.95
C LEU A 29 17.13 -26.64 -37.08
N ILE A 30 16.09 -25.93 -37.48
CA ILE A 30 14.80 -25.91 -36.83
C ILE A 30 13.86 -26.85 -37.57
N ASP A 31 13.67 -28.04 -37.00
CA ASP A 31 12.84 -29.09 -37.58
C ASP A 31 11.38 -28.90 -37.16
N ASP A 32 11.01 -29.38 -35.96
CA ASP A 32 9.65 -29.34 -35.41
C ASP A 32 9.47 -28.40 -34.22
N THR A 33 10.58 -27.94 -33.63
CA THR A 33 10.55 -26.98 -32.52
C THR A 33 10.46 -25.57 -33.07
N ARG A 34 9.78 -24.65 -32.37
CA ARG A 34 9.79 -23.22 -32.72
C ARG A 34 10.48 -22.48 -31.58
N PRO A 35 11.82 -22.40 -31.58
CA PRO A 35 12.52 -21.59 -30.61
C PRO A 35 12.09 -20.12 -30.75
N ASN A 36 12.11 -19.41 -29.65
CA ASN A 36 11.98 -17.96 -29.61
C ASN A 36 13.36 -17.35 -29.35
N LEU A 37 13.49 -16.06 -29.64
CA LEU A 37 14.63 -15.29 -29.17
C LEU A 37 14.80 -15.47 -27.65
N HIS A 38 16.06 -15.62 -27.23
CA HIS A 38 16.50 -15.85 -25.85
C HIS A 38 16.19 -17.22 -25.24
N ASP A 39 15.55 -18.14 -25.97
CA ASP A 39 15.49 -19.54 -25.55
C ASP A 39 16.92 -20.10 -25.43
N THR A 40 17.11 -21.00 -24.47
CA THR A 40 18.41 -21.65 -24.23
C THR A 40 18.49 -22.92 -25.05
N TYR A 41 19.56 -23.10 -25.82
CA TYR A 41 19.84 -24.33 -26.56
C TYR A 41 20.81 -25.22 -25.78
N ASP A 42 20.43 -26.48 -25.56
CA ASP A 42 21.29 -27.49 -24.94
C ASP A 42 21.97 -28.34 -26.03
N HIS A 43 23.28 -28.12 -26.22
CA HIS A 43 24.11 -28.85 -27.19
C HIS A 43 24.21 -30.36 -26.89
N THR A 44 23.87 -30.81 -25.68
CA THR A 44 23.91 -32.23 -25.29
C THR A 44 22.64 -32.97 -25.73
N THR A 45 21.49 -32.32 -25.59
CA THR A 45 20.18 -32.92 -25.87
C THR A 45 19.60 -32.52 -27.22
N GLY A 46 20.11 -31.44 -27.84
CA GLY A 46 19.59 -30.89 -29.09
C GLY A 46 18.24 -30.18 -28.91
N LEU A 47 17.89 -29.77 -27.69
CA LEU A 47 16.58 -29.20 -27.37
C LEU A 47 16.67 -27.73 -26.97
N PHE A 48 15.62 -26.99 -27.31
CA PHE A 48 15.39 -25.62 -26.86
C PHE A 48 14.58 -25.62 -25.56
N ALA A 49 15.13 -25.00 -24.52
CA ALA A 49 14.43 -24.69 -23.29
C ALA A 49 13.98 -23.23 -23.33
N LYS A 50 12.68 -23.01 -23.13
CA LYS A 50 12.15 -21.64 -23.05
C LYS A 50 12.84 -20.89 -21.93
N GLU A 51 13.21 -19.64 -22.18
CA GLU A 51 13.58 -18.75 -21.10
C GLU A 51 12.37 -18.62 -20.17
N GLN A 52 12.47 -19.19 -18.97
CA GLN A 52 11.50 -18.91 -17.93
C GLN A 52 11.64 -17.43 -17.65
N ALA A 53 10.65 -16.65 -18.10
CA ALA A 53 10.52 -15.26 -17.68
C ALA A 53 10.67 -15.26 -16.17
N ALA A 54 11.73 -14.63 -15.66
CA ALA A 54 11.92 -14.47 -14.24
C ALA A 54 10.61 -13.93 -13.69
N VAL A 55 9.92 -14.73 -12.88
CA VAL A 55 8.75 -14.26 -12.16
C VAL A 55 9.31 -13.23 -11.21
N LEU A 56 9.26 -11.96 -11.59
CA LEU A 56 9.43 -10.85 -10.69
C LEU A 56 8.33 -11.01 -9.65
N GLU A 57 8.62 -11.72 -8.55
CA GLU A 57 7.75 -11.75 -7.40
C GLU A 57 7.48 -10.29 -7.05
N LYS A 58 6.23 -9.87 -7.19
CA LYS A 58 5.83 -8.54 -6.72
C LYS A 58 6.27 -8.48 -5.25
N PRO A 59 7.02 -7.45 -4.82
CA PRO A 59 7.45 -7.35 -3.44
C PRO A 59 6.23 -7.50 -2.54
N GLN A 60 6.30 -8.44 -1.60
CA GLN A 60 5.21 -8.67 -0.66
C GLN A 60 5.02 -7.38 0.16
N ILE A 61 3.86 -6.74 0.00
CA ILE A 61 3.53 -5.54 0.76
C ILE A 61 3.34 -5.93 2.22
N GLN A 62 4.15 -5.35 3.11
CA GLN A 62 4.05 -5.59 4.54
C GLN A 62 2.73 -5.03 5.06
N VAL A 63 1.96 -5.80 5.83
CA VAL A 63 0.79 -5.29 6.55
C VAL A 63 1.19 -5.03 7.99
N VAL A 64 1.03 -3.78 8.43
CA VAL A 64 1.33 -3.33 9.80
C VAL A 64 0.01 -3.11 10.53
N SER A 65 -0.26 -3.95 11.53
CA SER A 65 -1.43 -3.79 12.39
C SER A 65 -1.18 -2.70 13.44
N LEU A 66 -2.13 -1.77 13.58
CA LEU A 66 -2.12 -0.84 14.70
C LEU A 66 -2.82 -1.47 15.90
N GLY A 67 -2.28 -1.20 17.09
CA GLY A 67 -2.93 -1.53 18.35
C GLY A 67 -4.21 -0.73 18.58
N GLN A 68 -4.77 -0.88 19.79
CA GLN A 68 -5.90 -0.08 20.21
C GLN A 68 -5.52 1.41 20.20
N ILE A 69 -6.30 2.21 19.47
CA ILE A 69 -6.12 3.66 19.39
C ILE A 69 -6.78 4.29 20.62
N ALA A 70 -5.94 4.87 21.49
CA ALA A 70 -6.36 5.66 22.63
C ALA A 70 -6.51 7.13 22.21
N ILE A 71 -7.63 7.75 22.57
CA ILE A 71 -7.93 9.16 22.30
C ILE A 71 -8.11 9.87 23.64
N SER A 72 -7.48 11.03 23.79
CA SER A 72 -7.56 11.86 24.99
C SER A 72 -7.55 13.34 24.63
N ASP A 73 -8.16 14.19 25.44
CA ASP A 73 -8.04 15.63 25.29
C ASP A 73 -6.71 16.13 25.88
N GLU A 74 -6.03 17.04 25.19
CA GLU A 74 -4.68 17.48 25.60
C GLU A 74 -4.69 18.28 26.92
N ALA A 75 -5.82 18.90 27.24
CA ALA A 75 -5.99 19.72 28.43
C ALA A 75 -6.47 18.92 29.66
N ASN A 76 -6.73 17.62 29.52
CA ASN A 76 -7.32 16.75 30.54
C ASN A 76 -8.61 17.31 31.18
N THR A 77 -9.43 17.94 30.35
CA THR A 77 -10.76 18.47 30.68
C THR A 77 -11.80 17.38 30.92
N GLY A 78 -11.55 16.16 30.42
CA GLY A 78 -12.50 15.05 30.52
C GLY A 78 -13.67 15.16 29.52
N LEU A 79 -13.54 16.03 28.51
CA LEU A 79 -14.56 16.26 27.48
C LEU A 79 -14.47 15.29 26.28
N VAL A 80 -13.48 14.38 26.28
CA VAL A 80 -13.41 13.26 25.34
C VAL A 80 -14.09 12.05 25.97
N GLU A 81 -15.19 11.63 25.37
CA GLU A 81 -16.02 10.55 25.89
C GLU A 81 -16.15 9.40 24.87
N LYS A 82 -16.26 8.17 25.38
CA LYS A 82 -16.61 7.02 24.54
C LYS A 82 -18.13 6.87 24.56
N GLY A 83 -18.77 7.31 23.48
CA GLY A 83 -20.21 7.19 23.29
C GLY A 83 -20.66 5.78 22.91
N LEU A 84 -21.96 5.64 22.61
CA LEU A 84 -22.54 4.39 22.12
C LEU A 84 -21.88 3.98 20.79
N GLY A 85 -21.65 2.68 20.61
CA GLY A 85 -21.11 2.13 19.36
C GLY A 85 -19.61 2.35 19.14
N ASP A 86 -18.83 2.58 20.20
CA ASP A 86 -17.39 2.92 20.15
C ASP A 86 -17.05 4.28 19.52
N ILE A 87 -18.05 5.14 19.29
CA ILE A 87 -17.86 6.48 18.74
C ILE A 87 -17.23 7.38 19.80
N THR A 88 -16.20 8.13 19.43
CA THR A 88 -15.57 9.09 20.34
C THR A 88 -16.24 10.45 20.21
N TRP A 89 -16.87 10.93 21.27
CA TRP A 89 -17.51 12.24 21.31
C TRP A 89 -16.56 13.27 21.88
N LEU A 90 -16.46 14.42 21.21
CA LEU A 90 -15.63 15.55 21.67
C LEU A 90 -16.13 16.88 21.12
N PRO A 91 -16.03 17.99 21.87
CA PRO A 91 -16.32 19.31 21.36
C PRO A 91 -15.44 19.70 20.18
N ILE A 92 -16.00 20.46 19.24
CA ILE A 92 -15.18 21.23 18.31
C ILE A 92 -14.28 22.20 19.07
N ASN A 93 -13.15 22.55 18.47
CA ASN A 93 -12.08 23.38 19.05
C ASN A 93 -11.33 22.77 20.23
N LEU A 94 -11.71 21.60 20.74
CA LEU A 94 -10.93 20.87 21.75
C LEU A 94 -9.71 20.19 21.08
N PRO A 95 -8.47 20.52 21.47
CA PRO A 95 -7.30 19.78 21.02
C PRO A 95 -7.29 18.38 21.63
N PHE A 96 -7.03 17.37 20.80
CA PHE A 96 -6.94 15.97 21.21
C PHE A 96 -5.63 15.32 20.76
N SER A 97 -5.23 14.26 21.43
CA SER A 97 -4.22 13.31 20.96
C SER A 97 -4.79 11.93 20.71
N MET A 98 -4.17 11.26 19.76
CA MET A 98 -4.33 9.84 19.50
C MET A 98 -2.98 9.14 19.71
N LYS A 99 -3.00 7.98 20.37
CA LYS A 99 -1.83 7.14 20.60
C LYS A 99 -2.16 5.69 20.28
N THR A 100 -1.26 5.00 19.59
CA THR A 100 -1.36 3.56 19.34
C THR A 100 0.03 2.95 19.14
N THR A 101 0.09 1.62 19.13
CA THR A 101 1.29 0.86 18.78
C THR A 101 1.27 0.45 17.31
N ALA A 102 2.43 0.34 16.67
CA ALA A 102 2.60 -0.08 15.28
C ALA A 102 3.92 -0.86 15.13
N GLU A 103 3.91 -2.13 15.50
CA GLU A 103 5.10 -2.97 15.36
C GLU A 103 5.48 -3.16 13.89
N GLY A 104 6.75 -2.91 13.55
CA GLY A 104 7.25 -3.05 12.18
C GLY A 104 7.03 -1.83 11.29
N LEU A 105 6.45 -0.73 11.81
CA LEU A 105 6.45 0.56 11.12
C LEU A 105 7.80 1.26 11.36
N PRO A 106 8.48 1.78 10.31
CA PRO A 106 9.73 2.52 10.51
C PRO A 106 9.47 3.86 11.20
N ASP A 107 10.44 4.29 12.00
CA ASP A 107 10.46 5.63 12.61
C ASP A 107 10.34 6.71 11.51
N GLY A 108 9.57 7.75 11.80
CA GLY A 108 9.32 8.80 10.84
C GLY A 108 8.02 9.54 11.08
N ARG A 109 7.45 10.07 9.99
CA ARG A 109 6.20 10.82 10.03
C ARG A 109 5.26 10.36 8.94
N LEU A 110 3.98 10.26 9.28
CA LEU A 110 2.92 9.84 8.36
C LEU A 110 1.77 10.84 8.41
N MET A 111 1.35 11.34 7.26
CA MET A 111 0.14 12.16 7.17
C MET A 111 -1.08 11.25 7.10
N LEU A 112 -2.00 11.38 8.05
CA LEU A 112 -3.25 10.66 8.11
C LEU A 112 -4.41 11.60 7.76
N MET A 113 -5.38 11.07 7.02
CA MET A 113 -6.59 11.80 6.66
C MET A 113 -7.75 11.27 7.52
N VAL A 114 -8.44 12.18 8.20
CA VAL A 114 -9.68 11.89 8.91
C VAL A 114 -10.81 12.59 8.17
N GLU A 115 -11.74 11.81 7.63
CA GLU A 115 -12.76 12.30 6.69
C GLU A 115 -14.02 12.70 7.45
N ARG A 116 -14.52 13.92 7.23
CA ARG A 116 -15.87 14.30 7.64
C ARG A 116 -16.86 13.67 6.67
N VAL A 117 -17.86 12.96 7.19
CA VAL A 117 -18.84 12.25 6.37
C VAL A 117 -20.27 12.77 6.60
N VAL A 118 -21.09 12.62 5.57
CA VAL A 118 -22.55 12.71 5.64
C VAL A 118 -23.15 11.36 5.24
N ASP A 119 -24.40 11.11 5.64
CA ASP A 119 -25.10 9.84 5.37
C ASP A 119 -24.30 8.61 5.81
N GLY A 120 -23.56 8.74 6.92
CA GLY A 120 -22.75 7.70 7.55
C GLY A 120 -21.49 7.25 6.79
N SER A 121 -21.29 7.66 5.53
CA SER A 121 -20.17 7.13 4.73
C SER A 121 -19.59 8.07 3.68
N LYS A 122 -20.38 9.02 3.17
CA LYS A 122 -19.97 9.89 2.06
C LYS A 122 -19.07 11.00 2.57
N ALA A 123 -17.79 10.99 2.19
CA ALA A 123 -16.85 12.05 2.53
C ALA A 123 -17.26 13.40 1.90
N VAL A 124 -17.22 14.46 2.70
CA VAL A 124 -17.51 15.84 2.29
C VAL A 124 -16.38 16.82 2.62
N ASP A 125 -15.48 16.44 3.53
CA ASP A 125 -14.32 17.23 3.94
C ASP A 125 -13.27 16.31 4.59
N ASP A 126 -12.05 16.81 4.82
CA ASP A 126 -11.02 16.09 5.57
C ASP A 126 -10.18 17.00 6.47
N ILE A 127 -9.72 16.45 7.60
CA ILE A 127 -8.59 17.03 8.34
C ILE A 127 -7.36 16.14 8.18
N ARG A 128 -6.19 16.76 8.20
CA ARG A 128 -4.90 16.08 8.03
C ARG A 128 -4.11 16.15 9.31
N LEU A 129 -3.78 14.98 9.85
CA LEU A 129 -3.04 14.82 11.09
C LEU A 129 -1.65 14.28 10.77
N LEU A 130 -0.62 14.97 11.25
CA LEU A 130 0.73 14.46 11.17
C LEU A 130 0.96 13.51 12.35
N ALA A 131 1.18 12.24 12.04
CA ALA A 131 1.57 11.23 13.01
C ALA A 131 3.08 11.15 13.11
N ASP A 132 3.59 11.21 14.33
CA ASP A 132 4.98 10.92 14.67
C ASP A 132 5.09 9.45 15.07
N ILE A 133 5.98 8.73 14.40
CA ILE A 133 6.26 7.31 14.62
C ILE A 133 7.65 7.21 15.22
N LYS A 134 7.74 6.63 16.42
CA LYS A 134 9.00 6.42 17.12
C LYS A 134 8.94 5.15 17.95
N GLU A 135 9.89 4.25 17.74
CA GLU A 135 10.06 3.02 18.53
C GLU A 135 8.77 2.19 18.59
N GLY A 136 8.07 2.07 17.44
CA GLY A 136 6.81 1.34 17.34
C GLY A 136 5.61 2.01 18.02
N GLN A 137 5.73 3.27 18.46
CA GLN A 137 4.64 4.10 18.96
C GLN A 137 4.24 5.11 17.90
N VAL A 138 2.94 5.26 17.69
CA VAL A 138 2.36 6.28 16.80
C VAL A 138 1.61 7.29 17.66
N THR A 139 1.99 8.56 17.54
CA THR A 139 1.32 9.65 18.24
C THR A 139 0.89 10.71 17.24
N MET A 140 -0.29 11.28 17.43
CA MET A 140 -0.79 12.35 16.58
C MET A 140 -1.68 13.29 17.39
N LYS A 141 -1.75 14.55 16.96
CA LYS A 141 -2.57 15.58 17.59
C LYS A 141 -3.47 16.23 16.56
N GLY A 142 -4.68 16.61 16.98
CA GLY A 142 -5.67 17.21 16.10
C GLY A 142 -6.62 18.15 16.82
N VAL A 143 -7.42 18.85 16.02
CA VAL A 143 -8.54 19.67 16.49
C VAL A 143 -9.60 19.69 15.39
N PHE A 144 -10.85 19.38 15.74
CA PHE A 144 -11.97 19.54 14.82
C PHE A 144 -12.45 20.99 14.85
N LYS A 145 -12.64 21.60 13.68
CA LYS A 145 -13.11 23.00 13.54
C LYS A 145 -14.55 23.13 13.08
N VAL A 146 -15.11 22.04 12.58
CA VAL A 146 -16.47 21.95 12.07
C VAL A 146 -17.13 20.77 12.76
N SER A 147 -18.40 20.92 13.10
CA SER A 147 -19.17 19.82 13.69
C SER A 147 -19.48 18.75 12.65
N GLY A 148 -19.69 17.52 13.14
CA GLY A 148 -20.13 16.39 12.34
C GLY A 148 -19.41 15.09 12.66
N ASN A 149 -19.71 14.07 11.86
CA ASN A 149 -19.14 12.74 12.03
C ASN A 149 -17.86 12.60 11.21
N TYR A 150 -16.81 12.08 11.85
CA TYR A 150 -15.50 11.92 11.25
C TYR A 150 -15.03 10.47 11.35
N LEU A 151 -14.36 10.01 10.29
CA LEU A 151 -13.91 8.63 10.17
C LEU A 151 -12.43 8.58 9.77
N LEU A 152 -11.62 7.88 10.56
CA LEU A 152 -10.26 7.47 10.19
C LEU A 152 -10.31 6.01 9.76
N ARG A 153 -10.03 5.73 8.49
CA ARG A 153 -10.15 4.40 7.88
C ARG A 153 -8.83 3.92 7.32
N ALA A 154 -8.50 2.66 7.59
CA ALA A 154 -7.33 2.00 7.01
C ALA A 154 -7.37 2.02 5.48
N SER A 155 -8.54 1.77 4.87
CA SER A 155 -8.72 1.81 3.41
C SER A 155 -8.28 3.15 2.82
N ARG A 156 -8.73 4.27 3.42
CA ARG A 156 -8.44 5.61 2.91
C ARG A 156 -6.97 5.99 3.03
N VAL A 157 -6.34 5.60 4.14
CA VAL A 157 -4.90 5.80 4.36
C VAL A 157 -4.09 4.96 3.36
N ASN A 158 -4.48 3.68 3.19
CA ASN A 158 -3.80 2.76 2.29
C ASN A 158 -3.90 3.17 0.82
N GLU A 159 -5.01 3.77 0.37
CA GLU A 159 -5.08 4.39 -0.96
C GLU A 159 -4.02 5.48 -1.14
N GLY A 160 -3.77 6.28 -0.10
CA GLY A 160 -2.73 7.30 -0.12
C GLY A 160 -1.33 6.70 -0.21
N LEU A 161 -1.06 5.68 0.61
CA LEU A 161 0.21 4.95 0.64
C LEU A 161 0.49 4.22 -0.68
N GLU A 162 -0.54 3.62 -1.29
CA GLU A 162 -0.42 2.91 -2.56
C GLU A 162 -0.08 3.86 -3.72
N ARG A 163 -0.69 5.05 -3.76
CA ARG A 163 -0.38 6.08 -4.77
C ARG A 163 1.09 6.53 -4.74
N ILE A 164 1.74 6.48 -3.59
CA ILE A 164 3.16 6.86 -3.44
C ILE A 164 4.11 5.66 -3.46
N GLY A 165 3.60 4.44 -3.70
CA GLY A 165 4.41 3.22 -3.74
C GLY A 165 5.00 2.83 -2.37
N ALA A 166 4.32 3.14 -1.27
CA ALA A 166 4.80 2.75 0.05
C ALA A 166 4.91 1.21 0.15
N PRO A 167 5.96 0.68 0.81
CA PRO A 167 6.20 -0.76 0.89
C PRO A 167 5.32 -1.48 1.93
N PHE A 168 4.35 -0.76 2.52
CA PHE A 168 3.48 -1.28 3.56
C PHE A 168 2.04 -0.78 3.44
N ARG A 169 1.13 -1.46 4.13
CA ARG A 169 -0.25 -1.08 4.39
C ARG A 169 -0.51 -1.10 5.89
N LEU A 170 -1.44 -0.29 6.35
CA LEU A 170 -1.90 -0.28 7.74
C LEU A 170 -3.18 -1.10 7.87
N ASP A 171 -3.31 -1.83 8.98
CA ASP A 171 -4.53 -2.53 9.36
C ASP A 171 -4.98 -2.04 10.74
N PHE A 172 -6.22 -1.53 10.83
CA PHE A 172 -6.81 -1.07 12.09
C PHE A 172 -8.33 -0.93 11.95
N LYS A 173 -9.04 -1.06 13.09
CA LYS A 173 -10.48 -0.79 13.16
C LYS A 173 -10.74 0.69 12.88
N THR A 174 -11.74 0.98 12.05
CA THR A 174 -12.20 2.35 11.80
C THR A 174 -12.41 3.09 13.13
N VAL A 175 -11.83 4.28 13.22
CA VAL A 175 -12.04 5.17 14.37
C VAL A 175 -13.11 6.18 13.98
N GLU A 176 -14.14 6.27 14.80
CA GLU A 176 -15.26 7.18 14.59
C GLU A 176 -15.25 8.28 15.63
N PHE A 177 -15.47 9.50 15.18
CA PHE A 177 -15.65 10.66 16.04
C PHE A 177 -16.98 11.34 15.74
N ASP A 178 -17.60 11.87 16.79
CA ASP A 178 -18.68 12.85 16.69
C ASP A 178 -18.20 14.16 17.30
N ALA A 179 -17.88 15.13 16.43
CA ALA A 179 -17.44 16.45 16.83
C ALA A 179 -18.66 17.35 17.00
N TYR A 180 -18.97 17.73 18.23
CA TYR A 180 -20.20 18.47 18.56
C TYR A 180 -19.94 19.92 18.99
N GLU A 181 -20.93 20.78 18.84
CA GLU A 181 -20.89 22.14 19.40
C GLU A 181 -21.18 22.09 20.90
N GLN A 182 -20.26 22.61 21.71
CA GLN A 182 -20.48 22.76 23.13
C GLN A 182 -21.36 24.00 23.36
N VAL A 183 -22.57 23.78 23.84
CA VAL A 183 -23.43 24.89 24.29
C VAL A 183 -23.07 25.20 25.74
N GLU A 184 -22.42 26.34 25.97
CA GLU A 184 -22.33 26.90 27.31
C GLU A 184 -23.73 27.37 27.71
N LEU A 185 -24.36 26.66 28.64
CA LEU A 185 -25.57 27.17 29.29
C LEU A 185 -25.15 28.33 30.18
N GLU A 186 -25.54 29.56 29.80
CA GLU A 186 -25.42 30.72 30.70
C GLU A 186 -26.11 30.37 32.02
N LYS A 187 -25.35 30.43 33.12
CA LYS A 187 -25.92 30.33 34.45
C LYS A 187 -26.75 31.60 34.67
N GLY A 188 -28.08 31.46 34.58
CA GLY A 188 -29.03 32.50 34.94
C GLY A 188 -28.98 32.90 36.42
#